data_AF-A0AAD8YEA0-F1
#
_entry.id   AF-A0AAD8YEA0-F1
#
_cell.length_a   1.000
_cell.length_b   1.000
_cell.length_c   1.000
_cell.angle_alpha   90.00
_cell.angle_beta   90.00
_cell.angle_gamma   90.00
#
_symmetry.space_group_name_H-M   'P 1'
#
loop_
_entity.id
_entity.type
_entity.pdbx_description
1 polymer ?
#
loop_
_entity_poly.entity_id
_entity_poly.type
_entity_poly.pdbx_seq_one_letter_code
_entity_poly.pdbx_strand_id
1 'polypeptide(L)'
;MDLDGTNVTGDVRDIKETDFTNLNEMFLSKSVYGSNVYCEFDCIADVPSVMQAWHRLSKRIPSLFEKIRQWYLDLESTDQYHSEYHNYGVDPPFYIEPVKVGPRLGWRWINYQKHPCKVNWLDPEPEIPSENDYGARVKYESYVRDLQDIELELQASPFKDCYLPTEEEYCRLSKEFDENRVFSDEEDDSCGE
;
A
#
# COMPACT_ATOMS: atom_id res chain seq x y z
N MET A 1 2.08 22.06 9.83
CA MET A 1 2.61 21.70 11.16
C MET A 1 3.75 20.74 10.90
N ASP A 2 4.92 21.08 11.41
CA ASP A 2 6.12 20.27 11.26
C ASP A 2 6.59 19.87 12.65
N LEU A 3 6.47 18.59 12.95
CA LEU A 3 6.93 17.96 14.19
C LEU A 3 8.07 16.98 13.89
N ASP A 4 8.62 16.98 12.68
CA ASP A 4 9.75 16.13 12.36
C ASP A 4 10.96 16.50 13.22
N GLY A 5 11.73 15.49 13.63
CA GLY A 5 12.86 15.66 14.55
C GLY A 5 12.50 16.11 15.98
N THR A 6 11.22 16.23 16.32
CA THR A 6 10.78 16.55 17.70
C THR A 6 10.56 15.28 18.54
N ASN A 7 10.58 15.42 19.86
CA ASN A 7 10.25 14.31 20.79
C ASN A 7 8.74 14.15 21.04
N VAL A 8 7.88 14.71 20.18
CA VAL A 8 6.43 14.57 20.32
C VAL A 8 6.02 13.12 20.08
N THR A 9 5.29 12.55 21.02
CA THR A 9 4.74 11.19 20.96
C THR A 9 3.22 11.24 20.83
N GLY A 10 2.62 10.11 20.46
CA GLY A 10 1.16 9.96 20.37
C GLY A 10 0.75 8.94 19.33
N ASP A 11 -0.52 8.96 18.96
CA ASP A 11 -1.10 8.08 17.94
C ASP A 11 -1.91 8.94 16.95
N VAL A 12 -1.71 8.73 15.64
CA VAL A 12 -2.46 9.46 14.61
C VAL A 12 -3.98 9.20 14.69
N ARG A 13 -4.40 8.06 15.24
CA ARG A 13 -5.80 7.70 15.43
C ARG A 13 -6.52 8.63 16.41
N ASP A 14 -5.78 9.25 17.32
CA ASP A 14 -6.31 10.19 18.31
C ASP A 14 -6.54 11.60 17.75
N ILE A 15 -6.02 11.91 16.55
CA ILE A 15 -6.24 13.20 15.89
C ILE A 15 -7.69 13.25 15.38
N LYS A 16 -8.46 14.18 15.92
CA LYS A 16 -9.88 14.36 15.57
C LYS A 16 -10.03 15.25 14.35
N GLU A 17 -11.18 15.14 13.71
CA GLU A 17 -11.54 15.97 12.57
C GLU A 17 -11.57 17.47 12.92
N THR A 18 -11.86 17.83 14.17
CA THR A 18 -11.87 19.22 14.64
C THR A 18 -10.49 19.75 15.00
N ASP A 19 -9.48 18.89 15.08
CA ASP A 19 -8.14 19.28 15.46
C ASP A 19 -7.45 19.96 14.27
N PHE A 20 -6.69 21.02 14.55
CA PHE A 20 -5.90 21.75 13.55
C PHE A 20 -6.72 22.18 12.32
N THR A 21 -7.77 22.98 12.50
CA THR A 21 -8.69 23.42 11.43
C THR A 21 -8.02 24.10 10.24
N ASN A 22 -6.90 24.79 10.46
CA ASN A 22 -6.14 25.53 9.44
C ASN A 22 -4.87 24.79 8.96
N LEU A 23 -4.79 23.48 9.19
CA LEU A 23 -3.66 22.67 8.76
C LEU A 23 -3.63 22.58 7.22
N ASN A 24 -2.47 22.82 6.61
CA ASN A 24 -2.25 22.64 5.17
C ASN A 24 -1.24 21.53 4.88
N GLU A 25 -0.35 21.28 5.83
CA GLU A 25 0.69 20.27 5.76
C GLU A 25 0.92 19.69 7.15
N MET A 26 1.29 18.42 7.21
CA MET A 26 1.61 17.73 8.46
C MET A 26 2.81 16.83 8.25
N PHE A 27 3.82 16.99 9.10
CA PHE A 27 4.94 16.08 9.23
C PHE A 27 4.98 15.66 10.69
N LEU A 28 4.64 14.39 10.96
CA LEU A 28 4.64 13.86 12.32
C LEU A 28 6.03 13.35 12.69
N SER A 29 6.38 13.46 13.98
CA SER A 29 7.61 12.84 14.48
C SER A 29 7.55 11.32 14.30
N LYS A 30 8.71 10.68 14.11
CA LYS A 30 8.85 9.22 14.11
C LYS A 30 8.31 8.53 15.36
N SER A 31 8.24 9.25 16.49
CA SER A 31 7.72 8.72 17.75
C SER A 31 6.20 8.80 17.88
N VAL A 32 5.50 9.29 16.85
CA VAL A 32 4.04 9.21 16.74
C VAL A 32 3.69 7.94 15.98
N TYR A 33 2.88 7.08 16.60
CA TYR A 33 2.37 5.87 15.98
C TYR A 33 1.49 6.21 14.78
N GLY A 34 1.79 5.62 13.61
CA GLY A 34 1.17 5.98 12.34
C GLY A 34 1.70 7.27 11.70
N SER A 35 2.91 7.73 12.05
CA SER A 35 3.54 8.91 11.45
C SER A 35 3.68 8.80 9.93
N ASN A 36 3.52 9.90 9.18
CA ASN A 36 3.68 9.89 7.71
C ASN A 36 5.13 9.91 7.21
N VAL A 37 6.11 10.09 8.08
CA VAL A 37 7.52 10.16 7.65
C VAL A 37 8.15 8.77 7.65
N TYR A 38 7.91 8.02 8.73
CA TYR A 38 8.42 6.69 8.97
C TYR A 38 7.54 6.05 10.04
N CYS A 39 7.02 4.86 9.77
CA CYS A 39 6.22 4.12 10.76
C CYS A 39 6.51 2.63 10.68
N GLU A 40 6.91 2.08 11.81
CA GLU A 40 7.02 0.65 12.06
C GLU A 40 5.74 0.21 12.78
N PHE A 41 5.05 -0.76 12.19
CA PHE A 41 3.86 -1.35 12.78
C PHE A 41 4.25 -2.59 13.57
N ASP A 42 3.91 -2.65 14.86
CA ASP A 42 4.12 -3.86 15.66
C ASP A 42 3.16 -4.99 15.28
N CYS A 43 1.99 -4.64 14.73
CA CYS A 43 0.95 -5.60 14.37
C CYS A 43 0.22 -5.19 13.08
N ILE A 44 -0.04 -6.17 12.23
CA ILE A 44 -0.77 -6.04 10.95
C ILE A 44 -2.21 -5.59 11.18
N ALA A 45 -2.82 -6.01 12.29
CA ALA A 45 -4.21 -5.68 12.63
C ALA A 45 -4.43 -4.18 12.92
N ASP A 46 -3.38 -3.43 13.27
CA ASP A 46 -3.49 -2.00 13.52
C ASP A 46 -3.59 -1.17 12.24
N VAL A 47 -2.98 -1.63 11.14
CA VAL A 47 -2.83 -0.89 9.88
C VAL A 47 -4.15 -0.36 9.33
N PRO A 48 -5.25 -1.15 9.25
CA PRO A 48 -6.53 -0.64 8.75
C PRO A 48 -7.05 0.57 9.56
N SER A 49 -6.87 0.56 10.88
CA SER A 49 -7.34 1.64 11.76
C SER A 49 -6.51 2.92 11.60
N VAL A 50 -5.20 2.79 11.40
CA VAL A 50 -4.30 3.89 11.11
C VAL A 50 -4.59 4.48 9.72
N MET A 51 -4.81 3.62 8.72
CA MET A 51 -5.20 4.05 7.37
C MET A 51 -6.54 4.79 7.35
N GLN A 52 -7.51 4.34 8.14
CA GLN A 52 -8.76 5.06 8.35
C GLN A 52 -8.55 6.44 8.97
N ALA A 53 -7.63 6.58 9.93
CA ALA A 53 -7.31 7.88 10.53
C ALA A 53 -6.73 8.84 9.49
N TRP A 54 -5.77 8.38 8.70
CA TRP A 54 -5.22 9.17 7.60
C TRP A 54 -6.26 9.52 6.55
N HIS A 55 -7.13 8.58 6.18
CA HIS A 55 -8.25 8.85 5.26
C HIS A 55 -9.11 10.02 5.73
N ARG A 56 -9.49 10.04 7.01
CA ARG A 56 -10.27 11.14 7.60
C ARG A 56 -9.53 12.47 7.50
N LEU A 57 -8.22 12.49 7.80
CA LEU A 57 -7.40 13.69 7.68
C LEU A 57 -7.27 14.15 6.22
N SER A 58 -7.12 13.22 5.29
CA SER A 58 -6.97 13.48 3.86
C SER A 58 -8.24 13.99 3.20
N LYS A 59 -9.43 13.68 3.74
CA LYS A 59 -10.69 14.32 3.27
C LYS A 59 -10.68 15.84 3.45
N ARG A 60 -9.99 16.34 4.47
CA ARG A 60 -9.82 17.79 4.68
C ARG A 60 -8.68 18.34 3.84
N ILE A 61 -7.57 17.60 3.77
CA ILE A 61 -6.34 18.03 3.09
C ILE A 61 -5.85 16.88 2.22
N PRO A 62 -6.29 16.81 0.95
CA PRO A 62 -6.01 15.66 0.07
C PRO A 62 -4.53 15.32 -0.08
N SER A 63 -3.65 16.34 -0.02
CA SER A 63 -2.20 16.17 -0.14
C SER A 63 -1.55 15.44 1.04
N LEU A 64 -2.25 15.24 2.16
CA LEU A 64 -1.68 14.50 3.30
C LEU A 64 -1.48 13.02 3.01
N PHE A 65 -2.40 12.39 2.25
CA PHE A 65 -2.30 10.97 1.94
C PHE A 65 -1.07 10.67 1.07
N GLU A 66 -0.80 11.56 0.12
CA GLU A 66 0.34 11.48 -0.81
C GLU A 66 1.70 11.71 -0.12
N LYS A 67 1.68 12.23 1.11
CA LYS A 67 2.88 12.48 1.91
C LYS A 67 3.23 11.32 2.85
N ILE A 68 2.43 10.25 2.89
CA ILE A 68 2.74 9.04 3.64
C ILE A 68 3.92 8.34 2.97
N ARG A 69 4.99 8.10 3.74
CA ARG A 69 6.21 7.46 3.29
C ARG A 69 6.62 6.35 4.26
N GLN A 70 7.19 5.29 3.69
CA GLN A 70 7.98 4.28 4.42
C GLN A 70 7.25 3.71 5.64
N TRP A 71 6.16 3.00 5.36
CA TRP A 71 5.43 2.22 6.34
C TRP A 71 5.71 0.75 6.13
N TYR A 72 6.02 0.04 7.20
CA TYR A 72 6.26 -1.39 7.15
C TYR A 72 6.06 -2.05 8.51
N LEU A 73 5.97 -3.37 8.49
CA LEU A 73 5.89 -4.19 9.70
C LEU A 73 7.25 -4.24 10.38
N ASP A 74 7.28 -3.98 11.68
CA ASP A 74 8.49 -4.05 12.50
C ASP A 74 9.16 -5.43 12.36
N LEU A 75 10.50 -5.48 12.26
CA LEU A 75 11.26 -6.72 12.09
C LEU A 75 11.18 -7.66 13.31
N GLU A 76 10.84 -7.12 14.48
CA GLU A 76 10.61 -7.85 15.73
C GLU A 76 9.11 -8.15 15.96
N SER A 77 8.23 -7.77 15.03
CA SER A 77 6.79 -8.08 15.11
C SER A 77 6.54 -9.59 15.17
N THR A 78 5.55 -9.97 15.98
CA THR A 78 5.07 -11.36 16.04
C THR A 78 4.34 -11.81 14.78
N ASP A 79 3.97 -10.86 13.91
CA ASP A 79 3.31 -11.14 12.64
C ASP A 79 4.30 -11.38 11.49
N GLN A 80 5.62 -11.26 11.75
CA GLN A 80 6.67 -11.62 10.79
C GLN A 80 6.60 -13.10 10.44
N TYR A 81 6.90 -13.43 9.19
CA TYR A 81 7.06 -14.83 8.78
C TYR A 81 8.42 -15.34 9.23
N HIS A 82 8.52 -16.64 9.47
CA HIS A 82 9.76 -17.27 9.90
C HIS A 82 10.81 -17.16 8.79
N SER A 83 12.04 -16.84 9.21
CA SER A 83 13.17 -16.58 8.31
C SER A 83 13.51 -17.74 7.37
N GLU A 84 13.15 -18.97 7.73
CA GLU A 84 13.33 -20.17 6.90
C GLU A 84 12.58 -20.12 5.56
N TYR A 85 11.52 -19.29 5.48
CA TYR A 85 10.70 -19.12 4.28
C TYR A 85 11.15 -17.96 3.38
N HIS A 86 12.24 -17.26 3.72
CA HIS A 86 12.80 -16.17 2.90
C HIS A 86 13.73 -16.68 1.77
N ASN A 87 13.84 -17.99 1.58
CA ASN A 87 14.76 -18.59 0.63
C ASN A 87 14.22 -18.67 -0.82
N TYR A 88 12.97 -18.28 -1.06
CA TYR A 88 12.28 -18.44 -2.36
C TYR A 88 12.37 -17.22 -3.30
N GLY A 89 13.43 -16.42 -3.16
CA GLY A 89 13.73 -15.33 -4.12
C GLY A 89 12.76 -14.14 -4.14
N VAL A 90 11.68 -14.15 -3.34
CA VAL A 90 10.68 -13.08 -3.23
C VAL A 90 10.50 -12.73 -1.76
N ASP A 91 10.61 -11.46 -1.39
CA ASP A 91 10.41 -11.04 0.00
C ASP A 91 8.92 -11.03 0.39
N PRO A 92 8.58 -11.22 1.67
CA PRO A 92 7.21 -11.07 2.13
C PRO A 92 6.71 -9.62 1.98
N PRO A 93 5.42 -9.41 1.70
CA PRO A 93 4.86 -8.09 1.43
C PRO A 93 4.57 -7.33 2.74
N PHE A 94 5.61 -6.93 3.47
CA PHE A 94 5.50 -6.24 4.76
C PHE A 94 5.65 -4.72 4.68
N TYR A 95 5.69 -4.14 3.49
CA TYR A 95 5.61 -2.69 3.30
C TYR A 95 4.18 -2.28 2.94
N ILE A 96 3.81 -1.06 3.32
CA ILE A 96 2.51 -0.49 3.01
C ILE A 96 2.69 0.64 2.01
N GLU A 97 1.91 0.58 0.94
CA GLU A 97 1.86 1.59 -0.10
C GLU A 97 0.50 2.27 -0.14
N PRO A 98 0.44 3.61 0.06
CA PRO A 98 -0.76 4.39 -0.23
C PRO A 98 -1.04 4.37 -1.75
N VAL A 99 -2.29 4.13 -2.12
CA VAL A 99 -2.76 4.07 -3.52
C VAL A 99 -3.78 5.17 -3.74
N LYS A 100 -3.64 5.90 -4.85
CA LYS A 100 -4.63 6.89 -5.30
C LYS A 100 -4.93 6.67 -6.77
N VAL A 101 -6.21 6.51 -7.09
CA VAL A 101 -6.70 6.34 -8.46
C VAL A 101 -7.90 7.26 -8.64
N GLY A 102 -7.71 8.34 -9.40
CA GLY A 102 -8.69 9.42 -9.51
C GLY A 102 -9.15 9.94 -8.13
N PRO A 103 -10.45 9.88 -7.79
CA PRO A 103 -10.97 10.33 -6.51
C PRO A 103 -10.79 9.31 -5.37
N ARG A 104 -10.41 8.06 -5.67
CA ARG A 104 -10.35 7.00 -4.68
C ARG A 104 -9.00 6.95 -3.99
N LEU A 105 -9.03 6.84 -2.67
CA LEU A 105 -7.87 6.47 -1.86
C LEU A 105 -7.99 5.02 -1.41
N GLY A 106 -6.84 4.37 -1.32
CA GLY A 106 -6.70 3.01 -0.83
C GLY A 106 -5.27 2.78 -0.39
N TRP A 107 -4.98 1.55 -0.02
CA TRP A 107 -3.63 1.13 0.32
C TRP A 107 -3.44 -0.35 0.06
N ARG A 108 -2.20 -0.78 -0.13
CA ARG A 108 -1.89 -2.20 -0.35
C ARG A 108 -0.59 -2.58 0.34
N TRP A 109 -0.47 -3.86 0.65
CA TRP A 109 0.80 -4.45 1.04
C TRP A 109 1.67 -4.67 -0.19
N ILE A 110 2.97 -4.40 -0.08
CA ILE A 110 3.97 -4.63 -1.12
C ILE A 110 5.24 -5.20 -0.47
N ASN A 111 6.10 -5.83 -1.26
CA ASN A 111 7.44 -6.21 -0.80
C ASN A 111 8.52 -5.26 -1.35
N TYR A 112 9.79 -5.55 -1.03
CA TYR A 112 10.92 -4.75 -1.47
C TYR A 112 11.09 -4.76 -3.01
N GLN A 113 10.75 -5.88 -3.66
CA GLN A 113 10.72 -6.05 -5.11
C GLN A 113 9.50 -5.38 -5.78
N LYS A 114 8.64 -4.69 -5.03
CA LYS A 114 7.43 -4.03 -5.52
C LYS A 114 6.40 -4.99 -6.12
N HIS A 115 6.32 -6.21 -5.59
CA HIS A 115 5.19 -7.11 -5.87
C HIS A 115 4.00 -6.74 -4.98
N PRO A 116 2.91 -6.21 -5.54
CA PRO A 116 1.77 -5.77 -4.76
C PRO A 116 0.79 -6.88 -4.38
N CYS A 117 0.13 -6.71 -3.25
CA CYS A 117 -1.11 -7.38 -2.87
C CYS A 117 -2.34 -6.60 -3.37
N LYS A 118 -3.54 -7.16 -3.19
CA LYS A 118 -4.82 -6.50 -3.46
C LYS A 118 -4.95 -5.18 -2.71
N VAL A 119 -5.53 -4.19 -3.39
CA VAL A 119 -5.78 -2.86 -2.82
C VAL A 119 -6.95 -2.90 -1.85
N ASN A 120 -6.70 -2.45 -0.61
CA ASN A 120 -7.69 -2.11 0.39
C ASN A 120 -8.21 -0.69 0.11
N TRP A 121 -9.32 -0.59 -0.62
CA TRP A 121 -9.95 0.69 -0.94
C TRP A 121 -10.63 1.31 0.29
N LEU A 122 -10.37 2.59 0.54
CA LEU A 122 -11.00 3.39 1.60
C LEU A 122 -12.22 4.15 1.09
N ASP A 123 -12.20 4.52 -0.20
CA ASP A 123 -13.31 5.18 -0.87
C ASP A 123 -14.13 4.20 -1.74
N PRO A 124 -15.46 4.42 -1.83
CA PRO A 124 -16.30 3.68 -2.76
C PRO A 124 -15.86 3.95 -4.20
N GLU A 125 -16.29 3.08 -5.11
CA GLU A 125 -16.09 3.28 -6.53
C GLU A 125 -16.88 4.51 -7.02
N PRO A 126 -16.30 5.38 -7.88
CA PRO A 126 -17.04 6.51 -8.43
C PRO A 126 -18.18 6.03 -9.31
N GLU A 127 -19.29 6.75 -9.25
CA GLU A 127 -20.44 6.49 -10.12
C GLU A 127 -20.09 6.75 -11.58
N ILE A 128 -20.65 5.93 -12.47
CA ILE A 128 -20.55 6.15 -13.91
C ILE A 128 -21.32 7.43 -14.24
N PRO A 129 -20.66 8.46 -14.79
CA PRO A 129 -21.32 9.71 -15.10
C PRO A 129 -22.29 9.55 -16.28
N SER A 130 -23.34 10.39 -16.30
CA SER A 130 -24.28 10.42 -17.43
C SER A 130 -23.59 10.79 -18.74
N GLU A 131 -24.09 10.30 -19.87
CA GLU A 131 -23.51 10.58 -21.20
C GLU A 131 -23.47 12.08 -21.55
N ASN A 132 -24.35 12.87 -20.95
CA ASN A 132 -24.46 14.31 -21.22
C ASN A 132 -23.47 15.15 -20.40
N ASP A 133 -22.80 14.58 -19.39
CA ASP A 133 -21.76 15.27 -18.61
C ASP A 133 -20.37 14.88 -19.13
N TYR A 134 -19.98 15.53 -20.23
CA TYR A 134 -18.68 15.30 -20.88
C TYR A 134 -17.50 15.53 -19.93
N GLY A 135 -17.61 16.53 -19.05
CA GLY A 135 -16.53 16.87 -18.11
C GLY A 135 -16.32 15.78 -17.06
N ALA A 136 -17.40 15.26 -16.48
CA ALA A 136 -17.33 14.13 -15.55
C ALA A 136 -16.85 12.86 -16.26
N ARG A 137 -17.28 12.63 -17.51
CA ARG A 137 -16.89 11.47 -18.30
C ARG A 137 -15.40 11.41 -18.61
N VAL A 138 -14.79 12.53 -19.02
CA VAL A 138 -13.33 12.59 -19.24
C VAL A 138 -12.55 12.24 -17.96
N LYS A 139 -13.02 12.70 -16.78
CA LYS A 139 -12.41 12.34 -15.49
C LYS A 139 -12.58 10.85 -15.16
N TYR A 140 -13.76 10.29 -15.44
CA TYR A 140 -14.03 8.87 -15.25
C TYR A 140 -13.16 7.98 -16.17
N GLU A 141 -12.99 8.37 -17.42
CA GLU A 141 -12.12 7.66 -18.37
C GLU A 141 -10.64 7.71 -17.92
N SER A 142 -10.18 8.82 -17.34
CA SER A 142 -8.86 8.89 -16.69
C SER A 142 -8.77 7.93 -15.50
N TYR A 143 -9.79 7.91 -14.63
CA TYR A 143 -9.87 6.99 -13.51
C TYR A 143 -9.77 5.52 -13.95
N VAL A 144 -10.49 5.13 -15.01
CA VAL A 144 -10.45 3.77 -15.54
C VAL A 144 -9.06 3.41 -16.04
N ARG A 145 -8.37 4.33 -16.72
CA ARG A 145 -7.00 4.08 -17.22
C ARG A 145 -6.01 3.91 -16.06
N ASP A 146 -6.05 4.83 -15.10
CA ASP A 146 -5.19 4.77 -13.91
C ASP A 146 -5.45 3.46 -13.12
N LEU A 147 -6.70 2.99 -13.08
CA LEU A 147 -7.06 1.72 -12.44
C LEU A 147 -6.48 0.53 -13.21
N GLN A 148 -6.53 0.54 -14.53
CA GLN A 148 -5.96 -0.52 -15.37
C GLN A 148 -4.44 -0.64 -15.18
N ASP A 149 -3.73 0.48 -15.01
CA ASP A 149 -2.29 0.45 -14.72
C ASP A 149 -2.00 -0.27 -13.39
N ILE A 150 -2.78 0.02 -12.34
CA ILE A 150 -2.68 -0.66 -11.04
C ILE A 150 -3.04 -2.16 -11.16
N GLU A 151 -4.05 -2.50 -11.96
CA GLU A 151 -4.45 -3.89 -12.20
C GLU A 151 -3.36 -4.67 -12.95
N LEU A 152 -2.68 -4.05 -13.92
CA LEU A 152 -1.56 -4.67 -14.65
C LEU A 152 -0.38 -4.96 -13.72
N GLU A 153 -0.01 -4.01 -12.86
CA GLU A 153 1.00 -4.24 -11.82
C GLU A 153 0.60 -5.40 -10.90
N LEU A 154 -0.68 -5.44 -10.51
CA LEU A 154 -1.20 -6.50 -9.66
C LEU A 154 -1.13 -7.85 -10.37
N GLN A 155 -1.47 -7.95 -11.66
CA GLN A 155 -1.42 -9.23 -12.39
C GLN A 155 -0.03 -9.84 -12.51
N ALA A 156 1.02 -9.00 -12.50
CA ALA A 156 2.42 -9.44 -12.51
C ALA A 156 2.93 -9.91 -11.14
N SER A 157 2.14 -9.73 -10.08
CA SER A 157 2.51 -10.10 -8.71
C SER A 157 2.16 -11.56 -8.38
N PRO A 158 3.03 -12.30 -7.67
CA PRO A 158 2.64 -13.58 -7.07
C PRO A 158 1.55 -13.42 -6.00
N PHE A 159 1.39 -12.24 -5.41
CA PHE A 159 0.45 -11.97 -4.31
C PHE A 159 -0.87 -11.34 -4.77
N LYS A 160 -1.14 -11.36 -6.08
CA LYS A 160 -2.25 -10.64 -6.70
C LYS A 160 -3.64 -10.94 -6.15
N ASP A 161 -3.79 -12.10 -5.53
CA ASP A 161 -5.06 -12.57 -5.00
C ASP A 161 -5.26 -12.37 -3.49
N CYS A 162 -4.24 -11.90 -2.78
CA CYS A 162 -4.26 -11.74 -1.33
C CYS A 162 -4.32 -10.27 -0.95
N TYR A 163 -5.02 -9.91 0.12
CA TYR A 163 -4.88 -8.57 0.72
C TYR A 163 -3.57 -8.46 1.51
N LEU A 164 -3.27 -9.50 2.27
CA LEU A 164 -1.96 -9.88 2.77
C LEU A 164 -2.00 -11.42 2.82
N PRO A 165 -1.02 -12.15 2.25
CA PRO A 165 -1.00 -13.60 2.35
C PRO A 165 -0.79 -14.01 3.80
N THR A 166 -1.33 -15.14 4.23
CA THR A 166 -0.84 -15.81 5.45
C THR A 166 0.58 -16.34 5.22
N GLU A 167 1.29 -16.73 6.27
CA GLU A 167 2.62 -17.33 6.14
C GLU A 167 2.59 -18.57 5.22
N GLU A 168 1.63 -19.47 5.40
CA GLU A 168 1.46 -20.67 4.58
C GLU A 168 1.19 -20.33 3.10
N GLU A 169 0.35 -19.33 2.84
CA GLU A 169 0.08 -18.84 1.48
C GLU A 169 1.32 -18.21 0.86
N TYR A 170 2.05 -17.39 1.62
CA TYR A 170 3.30 -16.78 1.16
C TYR A 170 4.31 -17.86 0.75
N CYS A 171 4.52 -18.88 1.59
CA CYS A 171 5.43 -19.98 1.28
C CYS A 171 5.08 -20.68 -0.03
N ARG A 172 3.78 -20.97 -0.22
CA ARG A 172 3.29 -21.62 -1.44
C ARG A 172 3.48 -20.73 -2.67
N LEU A 173 3.06 -19.46 -2.60
CA LEU A 173 3.11 -18.52 -3.72
C LEU A 173 4.55 -18.18 -4.12
N SER A 174 5.44 -17.98 -3.15
CA SER A 174 6.85 -17.68 -3.42
C SER A 174 7.55 -18.86 -4.07
N LYS A 175 7.27 -20.10 -3.62
CA LYS A 175 7.79 -21.31 -4.27
C LYS A 175 7.28 -21.47 -5.70
N GLU A 176 5.97 -21.30 -5.92
CA GLU A 176 5.38 -21.36 -7.27
C GLU A 176 5.99 -20.30 -8.20
N PHE A 177 6.27 -19.10 -7.69
CA PHE A 177 6.89 -18.02 -8.46
C PHE A 177 8.35 -18.31 -8.82
N ASP A 178 9.14 -18.80 -7.87
CA ASP A 178 10.55 -19.17 -8.09
C ASP A 178 10.68 -20.30 -9.13
N GLU A 179 9.86 -21.35 -9.02
CA GLU A 179 9.83 -22.45 -9.99
C GLU A 179 9.53 -21.93 -11.40
N ASN A 180 8.48 -21.10 -11.57
CA ASN A 180 8.11 -20.56 -12.87
C ASN A 180 9.19 -19.65 -13.48
N ARG A 181 10.00 -18.98 -12.66
CA ARG A 181 11.12 -18.15 -13.11
C ARG A 181 12.29 -18.98 -13.62
N VAL A 182 12.61 -20.09 -12.95
CA VAL A 182 13.68 -20.99 -13.39
C VAL A 182 13.34 -21.62 -14.76
N PHE A 183 12.08 -21.98 -14.98
CA PHE A 183 11.65 -22.54 -16.28
C PHE A 183 11.71 -21.53 -17.43
N SER A 184 11.51 -20.22 -17.19
CA SER A 184 11.63 -19.22 -18.25
C SER A 184 13.07 -18.95 -18.67
N ASP A 185 14.04 -19.10 -17.76
CA ASP A 185 15.45 -18.83 -18.04
C ASP A 185 16.15 -20.00 -18.77
N GLU A 186 15.64 -21.23 -18.67
CA GLU A 186 16.20 -22.41 -19.35
C GLU A 186 15.76 -22.55 -20.84
N GLU A 187 14.66 -21.93 -21.25
CA GLU A 187 14.17 -22.01 -22.64
C GLU A 187 14.88 -21.02 -23.60
N ASP A 188 15.51 -19.97 -23.09
CA ASP A 188 16.21 -18.95 -23.90
C ASP A 188 17.64 -19.36 -24.32
N ASP A 189 18.21 -20.43 -23.75
CA ASP A 189 19.57 -20.92 -24.08
C ASP A 189 19.57 -21.98 -25.23
N SER A 190 18.41 -22.30 -25.81
CA SER A 190 18.29 -23.30 -26.89
C SER A 190 17.91 -22.70 -28.25
N CYS A 191 18.71 -21.77 -28.78
CA CYS A 191 18.72 -21.42 -30.22
C CYS A 191 20.07 -20.80 -30.63
N GLY A 192 21.10 -21.62 -30.76
CA GLY A 192 22.42 -21.18 -31.22
C GLY A 192 23.38 -22.29 -31.62
N GLU A 193 22.98 -23.12 -32.60
CA GLU A 193 23.93 -23.88 -33.45
C GLU A 193 23.54 -23.76 -34.93
#